data_AF-A0A2V2WAT0-F1
#
_entry.id   AF-A0A2V2WAT0-F1
#
_cell.length_a   1.000
_cell.length_b   1.000
_cell.length_c   1.000
_cell.angle_alpha   90.00
_cell.angle_beta   90.00
_cell.angle_gamma   90.00
#
_symmetry.space_group_name_H-M   'P 1'
#
loop_
_entity.id
_entity.type
_entity.pdbx_description
1 polymer ?
#
loop_
_entity_poly.entity_id
_entity_poly.type
_entity_poly.pdbx_seq_one_letter_code
_entity_poly.pdbx_strand_id
1 'polypeptide(L)'
;MSGVAFSIILLVLVTVCTVYSVGLMMQAVEMTGYNSYAELSKKLFGRGWDHFTVVLTWLFTFGTCVGYVIAIGRLLEPVLSDPSLPEFLALRGWQSRGDKCNLVCGMFSLSLPKEINSLRYASAVGVICIYYFIACIVVHSVQHGFRGGKLRDDVAMFKSGNGAIEGLSIFMFSYLCHMNCFSIFGEMRKPSARRMTLHTACSMSLCCIAYIVAGFFWLRRLWGRGDGHCSRVL
;
A
#
# COMPACT_ATOMS: atom_id res chain seq x y z
N MET A 1 6.89 -25.06 -2.86
CA MET A 1 6.17 -23.86 -3.37
C MET A 1 4.84 -23.56 -2.63
N SER A 2 4.56 -24.23 -1.51
CA SER A 2 3.23 -24.27 -0.90
C SER A 2 2.86 -23.04 -0.06
N GLY A 3 3.83 -22.32 0.51
CA GLY A 3 3.59 -21.04 1.20
C GLY A 3 3.15 -19.93 0.25
N VAL A 4 3.63 -19.94 -1.00
CA VAL A 4 3.22 -18.97 -2.04
C VAL A 4 1.76 -19.20 -2.42
N ALA A 5 1.35 -20.46 -2.58
CA ALA A 5 -0.06 -20.79 -2.86
C ALA A 5 -0.99 -20.30 -1.74
N PHE A 6 -0.60 -20.51 -0.48
CA PHE A 6 -1.35 -20.00 0.67
C PHE A 6 -1.42 -18.47 0.70
N SER A 7 -0.31 -17.76 0.45
CA SER A 7 -0.30 -16.29 0.34
C SER A 7 -1.17 -15.78 -0.80
N ILE A 8 -1.19 -16.45 -1.96
CA ILE A 8 -2.06 -16.10 -3.08
C ILE A 8 -3.53 -16.28 -2.69
N ILE A 9 -3.88 -17.41 -2.05
CA ILE A 9 -5.24 -17.66 -1.56
C ILE A 9 -5.67 -16.59 -0.56
N LEU A 10 -4.82 -16.26 0.42
CA LEU A 10 -5.10 -15.19 1.40
C LEU A 10 -5.29 -13.83 0.72
N LEU A 11 -4.45 -13.51 -0.26
CA LEU A 11 -4.52 -12.24 -0.97
C LEU A 11 -5.79 -12.12 -1.80
N VAL A 12 -6.21 -13.21 -2.48
CA VAL A 12 -7.51 -13.28 -3.17
C VAL A 12 -8.66 -13.14 -2.18
N LEU A 13 -8.60 -13.84 -1.04
CA LEU A 13 -9.63 -13.76 0.01
C LEU A 13 -9.78 -12.34 0.56
N VAL A 14 -8.66 -11.68 0.89
CA VAL A 14 -8.65 -10.28 1.36
C VAL A 14 -9.19 -9.34 0.27
N THR A 15 -8.85 -9.56 -1.00
CA THR A 15 -9.37 -8.78 -2.12
C THR A 15 -10.90 -8.89 -2.21
N VAL A 16 -11.44 -10.11 -2.15
CA VAL A 16 -12.89 -10.36 -2.20
C VAL A 16 -13.58 -9.74 -0.98
N CYS A 17 -13.03 -9.92 0.22
CA CYS A 17 -13.55 -9.30 1.44
C CYS A 17 -13.59 -7.77 1.32
N THR A 18 -12.51 -7.13 0.86
CA THR A 18 -12.44 -5.67 0.70
C THR A 18 -13.46 -5.17 -0.31
N VAL A 19 -13.60 -5.84 -1.47
CA VAL A 19 -14.59 -5.47 -2.49
C VAL A 19 -16.01 -5.61 -1.94
N TYR A 20 -16.28 -6.68 -1.19
CA TYR A 20 -17.57 -6.87 -0.52
C TYR A 20 -17.85 -5.80 0.53
N SER A 21 -16.89 -5.50 1.41
CA SER A 21 -17.00 -4.45 2.42
C SER A 21 -17.27 -3.07 1.79
N VAL A 22 -16.53 -2.70 0.73
CA VAL A 22 -16.79 -1.46 -0.02
C VAL A 22 -18.19 -1.51 -0.63
N GLY A 23 -18.59 -2.61 -1.27
CA GLY A 23 -19.93 -2.76 -1.84
C GLY A 23 -21.05 -2.50 -0.84
N LEU A 24 -20.95 -3.08 0.37
CA LEU A 24 -21.91 -2.86 1.45
C LEU A 24 -21.94 -1.41 1.92
N MET A 25 -20.76 -0.81 2.15
CA MET A 25 -20.68 0.59 2.60
C MET A 25 -21.28 1.55 1.58
N MET A 26 -21.07 1.31 0.30
CA MET A 26 -21.57 2.21 -0.74
C MET A 26 -23.06 2.10 -0.95
N GLN A 27 -23.63 0.90 -0.80
CA GLN A 27 -25.09 0.74 -0.74
C GLN A 27 -25.67 1.45 0.49
N ALA A 28 -24.99 1.36 1.64
CA ALA A 28 -25.43 2.06 2.85
C ALA A 28 -25.36 3.59 2.72
N VAL A 29 -24.32 4.12 2.05
CA VAL A 29 -24.22 5.55 1.70
C VAL A 29 -25.34 5.97 0.75
N GLU A 30 -25.64 5.18 -0.28
CA GLU A 30 -26.69 5.50 -1.25
C GLU A 30 -28.08 5.54 -0.60
N MET A 31 -28.36 4.65 0.36
CA MET A 31 -29.63 4.64 1.10
C MET A 31 -29.75 5.76 2.15
N THR A 32 -28.63 6.18 2.74
CA THR A 32 -28.65 7.14 3.86
C THR A 32 -28.33 8.57 3.45
N GLY A 33 -27.67 8.78 2.31
CA GLY A 33 -27.27 10.09 1.78
C GLY A 33 -26.09 10.74 2.51
N TYR A 34 -25.45 10.05 3.47
CA TYR A 34 -24.32 10.60 4.23
C TYR A 34 -22.98 10.32 3.56
N ASN A 35 -22.13 11.36 3.48
CA ASN A 35 -20.81 11.25 2.85
C ASN A 35 -19.66 10.97 3.85
N SER A 36 -19.98 10.73 5.14
CA SER A 36 -18.97 10.54 6.18
C SER A 36 -19.05 9.16 6.84
N TYR A 37 -17.90 8.50 6.95
CA TYR A 37 -17.75 7.18 7.58
C TYR A 37 -18.21 7.18 9.05
N ALA A 38 -18.01 8.30 9.74
CA ALA A 38 -18.35 8.48 11.14
C ALA A 38 -19.88 8.62 11.35
N GLU A 39 -20.56 9.34 10.45
CA GLU A 39 -22.03 9.46 10.46
C GLU A 39 -22.71 8.13 10.12
N LEU A 40 -22.14 7.39 9.16
CA LEU A 40 -22.64 6.06 8.78
C LEU A 40 -22.56 5.09 9.97
N SER A 41 -21.42 5.04 10.68
CA SER A 41 -21.23 4.13 11.81
C SER A 41 -22.11 4.51 13.01
N LYS A 42 -22.29 5.81 13.27
CA LYS A 42 -23.20 6.32 14.32
C LYS A 42 -24.64 5.86 14.14
N LYS A 43 -25.11 5.78 12.90
CA LYS A 43 -26.51 5.43 12.60
C LYS A 43 -26.74 3.93 12.52
N LEU A 44 -25.77 3.15 12.02
CA LEU A 44 -25.89 1.67 12.02
C LEU A 44 -25.75 1.06 13.42
N PHE A 45 -24.81 1.55 14.22
CA PHE A 45 -24.43 0.92 15.50
C PHE A 45 -24.85 1.74 16.74
N GLY A 46 -25.40 2.93 16.56
CA GLY A 46 -25.90 3.79 17.64
C GLY A 46 -24.91 4.85 18.14
N ARG A 47 -25.36 5.64 19.10
CA ARG A 47 -24.58 6.75 19.70
C ARG A 47 -23.34 6.21 20.41
N GLY A 48 -22.16 6.60 19.92
CA GLY A 48 -20.84 6.25 20.50
C GLY A 48 -19.85 5.67 19.47
N TRP A 49 -20.36 4.88 18.52
CA TRP A 49 -19.54 4.27 17.46
C TRP A 49 -18.88 5.27 16.51
N ASP A 50 -19.50 6.44 16.37
CA ASP A 50 -18.96 7.63 15.70
C ASP A 50 -17.55 7.96 16.19
N HIS A 51 -17.39 8.13 17.51
CA HIS A 51 -16.12 8.53 18.11
C HIS A 51 -15.05 7.44 17.98
N PHE A 52 -15.43 6.18 18.21
CA PHE A 52 -14.53 5.04 18.02
C PHE A 52 -14.00 4.98 16.58
N THR A 53 -14.89 5.16 15.60
CA THR A 53 -14.56 5.14 14.17
C THR A 53 -13.59 6.26 13.80
N VAL A 54 -13.83 7.47 14.30
CA VAL A 54 -12.96 8.64 14.08
C VAL A 54 -11.58 8.41 14.68
N VAL A 55 -11.50 7.93 15.92
CA VAL A 55 -10.23 7.64 16.59
C VAL A 55 -9.44 6.56 15.86
N LEU A 56 -10.09 5.48 15.43
CA LEU A 56 -9.45 4.41 14.68
C LEU A 56 -8.91 4.89 13.33
N THR A 57 -9.72 5.67 12.59
CA THR A 57 -9.31 6.26 11.31
C THR A 57 -8.14 7.21 11.49
N TRP A 58 -8.15 8.01 12.56
CA TRP A 58 -7.07 8.94 12.88
C TRP A 58 -5.75 8.21 13.21
N LEU A 59 -5.81 7.19 14.06
CA LEU A 59 -4.65 6.36 14.41
C LEU A 59 -4.06 5.65 13.18
N PHE A 60 -4.91 5.09 12.32
CA PHE A 60 -4.49 4.45 11.08
C PHE A 60 -3.79 5.44 10.14
N THR A 61 -4.38 6.61 9.94
CA THR A 61 -3.83 7.64 9.03
C THR A 61 -2.49 8.12 9.55
N PHE A 62 -2.38 8.37 10.86
CA PHE A 62 -1.13 8.73 11.51
C PHE A 62 -0.05 7.65 11.31
N GLY A 63 -0.40 6.37 11.53
CA GLY A 63 0.51 5.25 11.28
C GLY A 63 0.99 5.17 9.83
N THR A 64 0.09 5.38 8.87
CA THR A 64 0.42 5.38 7.44
C THR A 64 1.39 6.51 7.09
N CYS A 65 1.16 7.72 7.61
CA CYS A 65 2.05 8.86 7.40
C CYS A 65 3.47 8.58 7.92
N VAL A 66 3.59 8.06 9.15
CA VAL A 66 4.89 7.71 9.74
C VAL A 66 5.58 6.60 8.93
N GLY A 67 4.84 5.56 8.55
CA GLY A 67 5.35 4.46 7.74
C GLY A 67 5.88 4.93 6.38
N TYR A 68 5.17 5.86 5.73
CA TYR A 68 5.59 6.43 4.46
C TYR A 68 6.89 7.25 4.58
N VAL A 69 7.03 8.07 5.63
CA VAL A 69 8.27 8.83 5.89
C VAL A 69 9.46 7.91 6.13
N ILE A 70 9.28 6.82 6.89
CA ILE A 70 10.32 5.81 7.13
C ILE A 70 10.68 5.11 5.81
N ALA A 71 9.69 4.72 5.01
CA ALA A 71 9.90 4.05 3.73
C ALA A 71 10.69 4.93 2.76
N ILE A 72 10.33 6.21 2.63
CA ILE A 72 11.10 7.18 1.82
C ILE A 72 12.55 7.25 2.30
N GLY A 73 12.79 7.35 3.61
CA GLY A 73 14.15 7.40 4.15
C GLY A 73 14.99 6.18 3.75
N ARG A 74 14.39 4.98 3.77
CA ARG A 74 15.05 3.74 3.34
C ARG A 74 15.28 3.67 1.83
N LEU A 75 14.41 4.28 1.03
CA LEU A 75 14.55 4.33 -0.43
C LEU A 75 15.59 5.35 -0.88
N LEU A 76 15.75 6.46 -0.15
CA LEU A 76 16.71 7.52 -0.46
C LEU A 76 18.15 7.11 -0.15
N GLU A 77 18.38 6.35 0.93
CA GLU A 77 19.72 5.92 1.38
C GLU A 77 20.60 5.28 0.27
N PRO A 78 20.12 4.32 -0.54
CA PRO A 78 20.91 3.77 -1.64
C PRO A 78 21.05 4.70 -2.85
N VAL A 79 20.10 5.62 -3.08
CA VAL A 79 20.15 6.59 -4.20
C VAL A 79 21.16 7.70 -3.93
N LEU A 80 21.25 8.14 -2.67
CA LEU A 80 22.18 9.19 -2.22
C LEU A 80 23.61 8.65 -1.98
N SER A 81 23.78 7.34 -1.93
CA SER A 81 25.09 6.68 -1.82
C SER A 81 25.80 6.50 -3.17
N ASP A 82 25.18 6.93 -4.28
CA ASP A 82 25.79 6.89 -5.61
C ASP A 82 26.85 8.01 -5.72
N PRO A 83 28.15 7.69 -5.96
CA PRO A 83 29.25 8.66 -5.95
C PRO A 83 29.22 9.72 -7.06
N SER A 84 28.20 9.72 -7.91
CA SER A 84 28.08 10.58 -9.10
C SER A 84 27.23 11.85 -8.91
N LEU A 85 26.75 12.13 -7.68
CA LEU A 85 25.92 13.30 -7.36
C LEU A 85 26.72 14.50 -6.80
N PRO A 86 26.36 15.76 -7.12
CA PRO A 86 27.01 16.96 -6.60
C PRO A 86 26.87 17.09 -5.07
N GLU A 87 27.91 17.62 -4.39
CA GLU A 87 28.02 17.72 -2.92
C GLU A 87 26.83 18.37 -2.18
N PHE A 88 26.01 19.16 -2.88
CA PHE A 88 24.75 19.71 -2.33
C PHE A 88 23.70 18.59 -2.09
N LEU A 89 23.60 17.60 -2.97
CA LEU A 89 22.71 16.44 -2.81
C LEU A 89 23.35 15.30 -2.02
N ALA A 90 24.67 15.29 -1.87
CA ALA A 90 25.36 14.44 -0.91
C ALA A 90 25.06 14.95 0.52
N LEU A 91 23.80 14.83 0.94
CA LEU A 91 23.38 14.94 2.33
C LEU A 91 24.14 13.86 3.11
N ARG A 92 25.33 14.26 3.54
CA ARG A 92 26.22 13.54 4.43
C ARG A 92 25.49 13.39 5.76
N GLY A 93 24.68 12.34 5.84
CA GLY A 93 24.05 11.88 7.06
C GLY A 93 22.57 12.26 7.19
N TRP A 94 21.70 11.38 6.68
CA TRP A 94 20.31 11.19 7.13
C TRP A 94 20.18 10.89 8.65
N GLN A 95 21.28 10.95 9.40
CA GLN A 95 21.36 10.79 10.85
C GLN A 95 20.84 12.01 11.62
N SER A 96 20.86 13.21 11.05
CA SER A 96 20.48 14.42 11.79
C SER A 96 18.96 14.56 11.93
N ARG A 97 18.47 14.81 13.15
CA ARG A 97 17.04 14.98 13.46
C ARG A 97 16.38 16.13 12.67
N GLY A 98 17.17 17.05 12.13
CA GLY A 98 16.72 18.21 11.36
C GLY A 98 16.11 17.90 9.99
N ASP A 99 16.65 16.94 9.24
CA ASP A 99 16.18 16.66 7.86
C ASP A 99 14.84 15.93 7.83
N LYS A 100 14.55 15.13 8.85
CA LYS A 100 13.21 14.54 9.05
C LYS A 100 12.16 15.63 9.28
N CYS A 101 12.53 16.68 10.01
CA CYS A 101 11.66 17.84 10.23
C CYS A 101 11.49 18.66 8.94
N ASN A 102 12.54 18.82 8.13
CA ASN A 102 12.46 19.50 6.84
C ASN A 102 11.61 18.72 5.80
N LEU A 103 11.66 17.38 5.79
CA LEU A 103 10.78 16.55 4.98
C LEU A 103 9.33 16.64 5.45
N VAL A 104 9.09 16.60 6.76
CA VAL A 104 7.74 16.77 7.35
C VAL A 104 7.20 18.18 7.08
N CYS A 105 8.03 19.22 7.20
CA CYS A 105 7.69 20.60 6.83
C CYS A 105 7.50 20.75 5.31
N GLY A 106 8.25 20.02 4.49
CA GLY A 106 8.06 19.96 3.03
C GLY A 106 6.75 19.30 2.63
N MET A 107 6.37 18.19 3.27
CA MET A 107 5.07 17.52 3.10
C MET A 107 3.91 18.39 3.63
N PHE A 108 4.16 19.14 4.70
CA PHE A 108 3.21 20.12 5.23
C PHE A 108 3.03 21.32 4.27
N SER A 109 4.13 21.79 3.67
CA SER A 109 4.13 22.87 2.68
C SER A 109 3.51 22.44 1.34
N LEU A 110 3.64 21.17 0.94
CA LEU A 110 2.95 20.59 -0.21
C LEU A 110 1.47 20.23 0.05
N SER A 111 1.00 20.25 1.30
CA SER A 111 -0.42 20.10 1.64
C SER A 111 -1.21 21.41 1.59
N LEU A 112 -0.55 22.53 1.28
CA LEU A 112 -1.16 23.86 1.14
C LEU A 112 -1.93 24.14 -0.18
N PRO A 113 -1.82 23.37 -1.30
CA PRO A 113 -2.74 23.54 -2.42
C PRO A 113 -4.13 23.10 -1.99
N LYS A 114 -4.96 24.10 -1.70
CA LYS A 114 -6.28 24.05 -1.06
C LYS A 114 -7.39 23.46 -1.94
N GLU A 115 -7.05 22.74 -3.00
CA GLU A 115 -7.99 22.24 -4.02
C GLU A 115 -7.75 20.74 -4.28
N ILE A 116 -8.74 19.91 -3.92
CA ILE A 116 -8.79 18.45 -4.17
C ILE A 116 -8.51 18.11 -5.65
N ASN A 117 -8.79 19.05 -6.55
CA ASN A 117 -8.60 18.88 -7.99
C ASN A 117 -7.11 18.82 -8.41
N SER A 118 -6.19 19.48 -7.67
CA SER A 118 -4.75 19.40 -7.95
C SER A 118 -4.14 18.09 -7.46
N LEU A 119 -4.66 17.52 -6.37
CA LEU A 119 -4.22 16.24 -5.82
C LEU A 119 -4.53 15.06 -6.76
N ARG A 120 -5.60 15.18 -7.57
CA ARG A 120 -5.94 14.18 -8.59
C ARG A 120 -4.81 14.01 -9.61
N TYR A 121 -4.20 15.10 -10.06
CA TYR A 121 -3.09 15.04 -11.02
C TYR A 121 -1.83 14.43 -10.39
N ALA A 122 -1.48 14.83 -9.16
CA ALA A 122 -0.37 14.25 -8.43
C ALA A 122 -0.56 12.73 -8.20
N SER A 123 -1.77 12.32 -7.82
CA SER A 123 -2.13 10.91 -7.63
C SER A 123 -2.04 10.11 -8.93
N ALA A 124 -2.51 10.66 -10.05
CA ALA A 124 -2.40 10.01 -11.36
C ALA A 124 -0.94 9.81 -11.79
N VAL A 125 -0.09 10.83 -11.62
CA VAL A 125 1.35 10.72 -11.90
C VAL A 125 1.99 9.67 -10.99
N GLY A 126 1.67 9.66 -9.69
CA GLY A 126 2.18 8.67 -8.74
C GLY A 126 1.81 7.24 -9.14
N VAL A 127 0.56 7.01 -9.55
CA VAL A 127 0.10 5.70 -10.02
C VAL A 127 0.88 5.26 -11.28
N ILE A 128 1.07 6.16 -12.25
CA ILE A 128 1.87 5.89 -13.46
C ILE A 128 3.31 5.50 -13.07
N CYS A 129 3.94 6.24 -12.16
CA CYS A 129 5.28 5.93 -11.65
C CYS A 129 5.35 4.54 -10.98
N ILE A 130 4.35 4.17 -10.19
CA ILE A 130 4.30 2.84 -9.53
C ILE A 130 4.20 1.73 -10.58
N TYR A 131 3.31 1.86 -11.56
CA TYR A 131 3.18 0.87 -12.64
C TYR A 131 4.46 0.77 -13.49
N TYR A 132 5.09 1.90 -13.77
CA TYR A 132 6.38 1.94 -14.45
C TYR A 132 7.46 1.20 -13.65
N PHE A 133 7.53 1.42 -12.33
CA PHE A 133 8.48 0.73 -11.46
C PHE A 133 8.25 -0.79 -11.44
N ILE A 134 7.00 -1.22 -11.38
CA ILE A 134 6.64 -2.65 -11.49
C ILE A 134 7.11 -3.21 -12.84
N ALA A 135 6.86 -2.50 -13.95
CA ALA A 135 7.31 -2.93 -15.27
C ALA A 135 8.83 -3.04 -15.35
N CYS A 136 9.59 -2.09 -14.78
CA CYS A 136 11.04 -2.16 -14.69
C CYS A 136 11.52 -3.39 -13.92
N ILE A 137 10.91 -3.70 -12.78
CA ILE A 137 11.22 -4.92 -11.99
C ILE A 137 10.97 -6.17 -12.83
N VAL A 138 9.83 -6.23 -13.53
CA VAL A 138 9.46 -7.36 -14.39
C VAL A 138 10.50 -7.56 -15.48
N VAL A 139 10.84 -6.51 -16.24
CA VAL A 139 11.82 -6.58 -17.33
C VAL A 139 13.20 -6.98 -16.82
N HIS A 140 13.66 -6.33 -15.76
CA HIS A 140 14.96 -6.64 -15.15
C HIS A 140 15.01 -8.09 -14.65
N SER A 141 13.92 -8.60 -14.08
CA SER A 141 13.86 -9.98 -13.62
C SER A 141 13.68 -11.00 -14.74
N VAL A 142 13.07 -10.65 -15.88
CA VAL A 142 13.04 -11.51 -17.07
C VAL A 142 14.45 -11.63 -17.65
N GLN A 143 15.18 -10.52 -17.77
CA GLN A 143 16.54 -10.52 -18.32
C GLN A 143 17.56 -11.28 -17.43
N HIS A 144 17.45 -11.16 -16.11
CA HIS A 144 18.40 -11.79 -15.17
C HIS A 144 17.91 -13.11 -14.56
N GLY A 145 16.60 -13.42 -14.64
CA GLY A 145 15.98 -14.56 -13.96
C GLY A 145 16.10 -15.90 -14.70
N PHE A 146 16.39 -15.90 -16.01
CA PHE A 146 16.50 -17.14 -16.80
C PHE A 146 17.81 -17.92 -16.61
N ARG A 147 18.80 -17.40 -15.86
CA ARG A 147 20.11 -18.06 -15.67
C ARG A 147 20.23 -18.93 -14.42
N GLY A 148 19.24 -18.95 -13.53
CA GLY A 148 19.30 -19.64 -12.23
C GLY A 148 18.29 -20.76 -12.08
N GLY A 149 18.47 -21.87 -12.80
CA GLY A 149 17.63 -23.06 -12.66
C GLY A 149 17.93 -23.82 -11.37
N LYS A 150 17.06 -23.68 -10.36
CA LYS A 150 16.64 -24.75 -9.41
C LYS A 150 15.66 -24.18 -8.39
N LEU A 151 14.40 -24.51 -8.56
CA LEU A 151 13.37 -24.42 -7.51
C LEU A 151 13.62 -25.56 -6.52
N ARG A 152 14.14 -25.32 -5.31
CA ARG A 152 14.08 -26.38 -4.27
C ARG A 152 12.65 -26.43 -3.75
N ASP A 153 12.18 -27.66 -3.57
CA ASP A 153 10.83 -27.99 -3.14
C ASP A 153 10.59 -27.86 -1.63
N ASP A 154 11.55 -27.33 -0.86
CA ASP A 154 11.40 -27.18 0.60
C ASP A 154 10.72 -25.88 0.99
N VAL A 155 9.45 -25.72 0.60
CA VAL A 155 8.57 -24.75 1.26
C VAL A 155 7.52 -25.52 2.02
N ALA A 156 7.80 -25.69 3.32
CA ALA A 156 6.89 -26.23 4.31
C ALA A 156 5.49 -25.62 4.13
N MET A 157 4.52 -26.50 3.86
CA MET A 157 3.12 -26.18 3.59
C MET A 157 2.40 -25.54 4.80
N PHE A 158 3.03 -25.60 5.97
CA PHE A 158 2.51 -25.10 7.22
C PHE A 158 3.68 -24.70 8.12
N LYS A 159 4.12 -23.43 8.08
CA LYS A 159 4.65 -22.82 9.30
C LYS A 159 3.45 -22.14 9.98
N SER A 160 2.67 -22.93 10.71
CA SER A 160 1.76 -22.38 11.72
C SER A 160 2.63 -21.65 12.73
N GLY A 161 2.60 -20.32 12.71
CA GLY A 161 3.45 -19.46 13.51
C GLY A 161 3.21 -17.99 13.19
N ASN A 162 3.69 -17.10 14.07
CA ASN A 162 3.45 -15.65 14.03
C ASN A 162 3.74 -14.98 12.66
N GLY A 163 4.60 -15.56 11.82
CA GLY A 163 4.91 -15.00 10.50
C GLY A 163 3.74 -15.00 9.50
N ALA A 164 2.81 -15.97 9.60
CA ALA A 164 1.61 -15.95 8.76
C ALA A 164 0.64 -14.83 9.18
N ILE A 165 0.54 -14.57 10.48
CA ILE A 165 -0.28 -13.50 11.06
C ILE A 165 0.32 -12.13 10.71
N GLU A 166 1.65 -12.01 10.74
CA GLU A 166 2.37 -10.80 10.33
C GLU A 166 2.12 -10.47 8.85
N GLY A 167 2.31 -11.44 7.94
CA GLY A 167 2.02 -11.25 6.52
C GLY A 167 0.56 -10.92 6.25
N LEU A 168 -0.37 -11.58 6.95
CA LEU A 168 -1.79 -11.28 6.88
C LEU A 168 -2.10 -9.85 7.35
N SER A 169 -1.44 -9.37 8.40
CA SER A 169 -1.61 -7.99 8.89
C SER A 169 -1.13 -6.95 7.87
N ILE A 170 -0.02 -7.21 7.19
CA ILE A 170 0.50 -6.35 6.12
C ILE A 170 -0.46 -6.32 4.93
N PHE A 171 -1.00 -7.48 4.52
CA PHE A 171 -2.01 -7.53 3.47
C PHE A 171 -3.29 -6.80 3.87
N MET A 172 -3.81 -7.02 5.08
CA MET A 172 -4.98 -6.30 5.56
C MET A 172 -4.75 -4.79 5.51
N PHE A 173 -3.60 -4.30 5.96
CA PHE A 173 -3.26 -2.87 5.95
C PHE A 173 -3.17 -2.30 4.53
N SER A 174 -2.58 -3.05 3.59
CA SER A 174 -2.40 -2.63 2.20
C SER A 174 -3.73 -2.50 1.44
N TYR A 175 -4.74 -3.29 1.81
CA TYR A 175 -6.07 -3.30 1.20
C TYR A 175 -7.07 -2.34 1.88
N LEU A 176 -6.60 -1.38 2.69
CA LEU A 176 -7.44 -0.36 3.34
C LEU A 176 -7.77 0.82 2.42
N CYS A 177 -8.30 0.56 1.24
CA CYS A 177 -8.74 1.62 0.31
C CYS A 177 -10.09 2.24 0.68
N HIS A 178 -10.87 1.54 1.50
CA HIS A 178 -12.29 1.81 1.65
C HIS A 178 -12.59 3.11 2.40
N MET A 179 -11.71 3.56 3.29
CA MET A 179 -11.85 4.84 3.99
C MET A 179 -11.73 6.04 3.05
N ASN A 180 -10.90 5.93 2.01
CA ASN A 180 -10.73 6.98 1.01
C ASN A 180 -11.87 7.00 -0.02
N CYS A 181 -12.62 5.90 -0.13
CA CYS A 181 -13.70 5.80 -1.11
C CYS A 181 -14.86 6.78 -0.80
N PHE A 182 -15.06 7.21 0.46
CA PHE A 182 -16.06 8.21 0.84
C PHE A 182 -15.77 9.59 0.25
N SER A 183 -14.52 10.06 0.37
CA SER A 183 -14.09 11.33 -0.23
C SER A 183 -14.18 11.29 -1.75
N ILE A 184 -13.84 10.15 -2.37
CA ILE A 184 -13.97 9.96 -3.81
C ILE A 184 -15.45 9.98 -4.23
N PHE A 185 -16.35 9.38 -3.43
CA PHE A 185 -17.78 9.37 -3.71
C PHE A 185 -18.39 10.78 -3.73
N GLY A 186 -18.02 11.62 -2.76
CA GLY A 186 -18.50 13.01 -2.67
C GLY A 186 -18.09 13.88 -3.87
N GLU A 187 -16.97 13.58 -4.50
CA GLU A 187 -16.43 14.30 -5.67
C GLU A 187 -16.94 13.76 -7.02
N MET A 188 -17.65 12.61 -7.03
CA MET A 188 -18.15 12.05 -8.29
C MET A 188 -19.33 12.85 -8.84
N ARG A 189 -19.22 13.27 -10.10
CA ARG A 189 -20.29 13.98 -10.83
C ARG A 189 -21.64 13.23 -10.91
N LYS A 190 -21.62 11.89 -10.80
CA LYS A 190 -22.82 11.03 -10.75
C LYS A 190 -22.61 9.95 -9.67
N PRO A 191 -22.91 10.25 -8.39
CA PRO A 191 -22.73 9.29 -7.31
C PRO A 191 -23.63 8.08 -7.53
N SER A 192 -23.03 6.90 -7.66
CA SER A 192 -23.73 5.62 -7.75
C SER A 192 -22.86 4.53 -7.12
N ALA A 193 -23.41 3.79 -6.16
CA ALA A 193 -22.71 2.75 -5.43
C ALA A 193 -22.17 1.69 -6.38
N ARG A 194 -23.00 1.23 -7.33
CA ARG A 194 -22.63 0.17 -8.28
C ARG A 194 -21.41 0.54 -9.12
N ARG A 195 -21.35 1.78 -9.61
CA ARG A 195 -20.22 2.24 -10.46
C ARG A 195 -18.95 2.35 -9.65
N MET A 196 -19.03 2.90 -8.44
CA MET A 196 -17.87 3.02 -7.58
C MET A 196 -17.34 1.66 -7.13
N THR A 197 -18.21 0.74 -6.72
CA THR A 197 -17.80 -0.63 -6.37
C THR A 197 -17.14 -1.32 -7.56
N LEU A 198 -17.61 -1.11 -8.79
CA LEU A 198 -16.97 -1.66 -9.98
C LEU A 198 -15.58 -1.06 -10.21
N HIS A 199 -15.43 0.27 -10.13
CA HIS A 199 -14.12 0.93 -10.26
C HIS A 199 -13.14 0.47 -9.17
N THR A 200 -13.61 0.34 -7.93
CA THR A 200 -12.81 -0.19 -6.82
C THR A 200 -12.45 -1.65 -7.06
N ALA A 201 -13.37 -2.49 -7.53
CA ALA A 201 -13.10 -3.90 -7.84
C ALA A 201 -12.04 -4.04 -8.96
N CYS A 202 -12.13 -3.24 -10.03
CA CYS A 202 -11.11 -3.20 -11.07
C CYS A 202 -9.74 -2.77 -10.52
N SER A 203 -9.69 -1.70 -9.72
CA SER A 203 -8.45 -1.21 -9.10
C SER A 203 -7.82 -2.24 -8.16
N MET A 204 -8.63 -2.84 -7.27
CA MET A 204 -8.19 -3.88 -6.34
C MET A 204 -7.68 -5.14 -7.07
N SER A 205 -8.32 -5.52 -8.17
CA SER A 205 -7.87 -6.64 -9.00
C SER A 205 -6.52 -6.36 -9.65
N LEU A 206 -6.30 -5.14 -10.15
CA LEU A 206 -5.01 -4.71 -10.70
C LEU A 206 -3.92 -4.72 -9.61
N CYS A 207 -4.21 -4.20 -8.42
CA CYS A 207 -3.30 -4.26 -7.27
C CYS A 207 -2.96 -5.70 -6.87
N CYS A 208 -3.96 -6.59 -6.88
CA CYS A 208 -3.77 -8.01 -6.60
C CYS A 208 -2.78 -8.66 -7.57
N ILE A 209 -2.95 -8.42 -8.87
CA ILE A 209 -2.00 -8.90 -9.90
C ILE A 209 -0.61 -8.32 -9.65
N ALA A 210 -0.51 -7.02 -9.39
CA ALA A 210 0.77 -6.37 -9.10
C ALA A 210 1.48 -6.99 -7.89
N TYR A 211 0.76 -7.30 -6.81
CA TYR A 211 1.33 -7.95 -5.63
C TYR A 211 1.79 -9.38 -5.89
N ILE A 212 1.04 -10.16 -6.68
CA ILE A 212 1.45 -11.51 -7.08
C ILE A 212 2.74 -11.46 -7.89
N VAL A 213 2.80 -10.55 -8.88
CA VAL A 213 3.96 -10.36 -9.74
C VAL A 213 5.18 -9.91 -8.92
N ALA A 214 5.02 -8.89 -8.07
CA ALA A 214 6.08 -8.37 -7.22
C ALA A 214 6.58 -9.43 -6.22
N GLY A 215 5.68 -10.14 -5.56
CA GLY A 215 6.02 -11.20 -4.61
C GLY A 215 6.75 -12.37 -5.27
N PHE A 216 6.33 -12.76 -6.47
CA PHE A 216 6.99 -13.80 -7.24
C PHE A 216 8.41 -13.41 -7.66
N PHE A 217 8.59 -12.18 -8.12
CA PHE A 217 9.92 -11.67 -8.48
C PHE A 217 10.82 -11.46 -7.26
N TRP A 218 10.27 -10.98 -6.15
CA TRP A 218 11.00 -10.85 -4.90
C TRP A 218 11.51 -12.20 -4.40
N LEU A 219 10.68 -13.25 -4.45
CA LEU A 219 11.06 -14.60 -4.06
C LEU A 219 12.21 -15.14 -4.93
N ARG A 220 12.15 -14.93 -6.26
CA ARG A 220 13.23 -15.32 -7.18
C ARG A 220 14.53 -14.60 -6.87
N ARG A 221 14.48 -13.31 -6.54
CA ARG A 221 15.67 -12.53 -6.16
C ARG A 221 16.26 -12.97 -4.83
N LEU A 222 15.43 -13.30 -3.84
CA LEU A 222 15.87 -13.81 -2.54
C LEU A 222 16.58 -15.17 -2.71
N TRP A 223 16.03 -16.04 -3.56
CA TRP A 223 16.56 -17.37 -3.82
C TRP A 223 17.88 -17.37 -4.62
N GLY A 224 18.05 -16.39 -5.52
CA GLY A 224 19.31 -16.19 -6.24
C GLY A 224 20.48 -15.73 -5.35
N ARG A 225 20.19 -15.22 -4.14
CA ARG A 225 21.18 -14.87 -3.12
C ARG A 225 21.39 -16.02 -2.12
N GLY A 226 21.61 -17.23 -2.63
CA GLY A 226 22.03 -18.36 -1.80
C GLY A 226 23.22 -17.97 -0.91
N ASP A 227 22.98 -18.02 0.39
CA ASP A 227 23.91 -17.98 1.53
C ASP A 227 24.51 -16.62 1.96
N GLY A 228 24.21 -16.22 3.21
CA GLY A 228 25.21 -15.60 4.08
C GLY A 228 24.92 -14.26 4.79
N HIS A 229 23.84 -13.52 4.53
CA HIS A 229 23.68 -12.17 5.13
C HIS A 229 22.27 -11.79 5.63
N CYS A 230 21.37 -12.75 5.84
CA CYS A 230 20.01 -12.50 6.31
C CYS A 230 19.89 -12.45 7.85
N SER A 231 20.71 -11.63 8.52
CA SER A 231 20.51 -11.30 9.95
C SER A 231 20.79 -9.84 10.29
N ARG A 232 20.92 -8.93 9.31
CA ARG A 232 21.34 -7.55 9.58
C ARG A 232 20.41 -6.44 9.09
N VAL A 233 19.16 -6.75 8.73
CA VAL A 233 18.19 -5.72 8.31
C VAL A 233 16.76 -6.00 8.80
N LEU A 234 16.65 -6.56 10.00
CA LEU A 234 15.48 -6.37 10.88
C LEU A 234 16.00 -5.85 12.21
#